data_AF-A0AAW1WG45-F1
#
_entry.id   AF-A0AAW1WG45-F1
#
_cell.length_a   1.000
_cell.length_b   1.000
_cell.length_c   1.000
_cell.angle_alpha   90.00
_cell.angle_beta   90.00
_cell.angle_gamma   90.00
#
_symmetry.space_group_name_H-M   'P 1'
#
loop_
_entity.id
_entity.type
_entity.pdbx_description
1 polymer ?
#
loop_
_entity_poly.entity_id
_entity_poly.type
_entity_poly.pdbx_seq_one_letter_code
_entity_poly.pdbx_strand_id
1 'polypeptide(L)'
;MELMFKHLLLALLCGFGLILLALAQDQSGFISLDCGLPTNSSYSEPTTTINYISDAPFIDTGVSESIDAQYKATNQLQIAHVRSFPRGKRNCYRVNITSGTEYLVRATFFYGNYDGLNKLPKFDLH
;
A
#
# COMPACT_ATOMS: atom_id res chain seq x y z
N MET A 1 -14.19 4.12 48.91
CA MET A 1 -13.53 5.30 48.28
C MET A 1 -12.39 4.85 47.37
N GLU A 2 -11.41 4.12 47.89
CA GLU A 2 -10.27 3.55 47.14
C GLU A 2 -10.65 2.69 45.92
N LEU A 3 -11.65 1.79 46.07
CA LEU A 3 -12.08 0.91 44.98
C LEU A 3 -12.71 1.68 43.80
N MET A 4 -13.51 2.69 44.11
CA MET A 4 -14.17 3.55 43.11
C MET A 4 -13.14 4.41 42.36
N PHE A 5 -12.11 4.88 43.06
CA PHE A 5 -11.00 5.62 42.46
C PHE A 5 -10.16 4.73 41.52
N LYS A 6 -9.89 3.47 41.90
CA LYS A 6 -9.21 2.50 41.03
C LYS A 6 -10.00 2.16 39.77
N HIS A 7 -11.32 1.99 39.87
CA HIS A 7 -12.17 1.75 38.69
C HIS A 7 -12.21 2.96 37.75
N LEU A 8 -12.27 4.17 38.30
CA LEU A 8 -12.21 5.40 37.51
C LEU A 8 -10.87 5.54 36.78
N LEU A 9 -9.74 5.29 37.48
CA LEU A 9 -8.41 5.29 36.87
C LEU A 9 -8.27 4.24 35.77
N LEU A 10 -8.78 3.02 36.00
CA LEU A 10 -8.76 1.96 34.99
C LEU A 10 -9.59 2.34 33.76
N ALA A 11 -10.79 2.91 33.95
CA ALA A 11 -11.62 3.38 32.86
C ALA A 11 -10.94 4.49 32.04
N LEU A 12 -10.26 5.43 32.71
CA LEU A 12 -9.49 6.50 32.05
C LEU A 12 -8.30 5.95 31.25
N LEU A 13 -7.54 5.00 31.81
CA LEU A 13 -6.42 4.34 31.12
C LEU A 13 -6.90 3.55 29.89
N CYS A 14 -7.99 2.80 30.02
CA CYS A 14 -8.60 2.10 28.89
C CYS A 14 -9.10 3.08 27.83
N GLY A 15 -9.79 4.14 28.23
CA GLY A 15 -10.27 5.18 27.32
C GLY A 15 -9.12 5.86 26.56
N PHE A 16 -8.05 6.23 27.26
CA PHE A 16 -6.85 6.81 26.64
C PHE A 16 -6.17 5.83 25.68
N GLY A 17 -6.05 4.54 26.06
CA GLY A 17 -5.52 3.49 25.20
C GLY A 17 -6.32 3.33 23.90
N LEU A 18 -7.66 3.36 23.97
CA LEU A 18 -8.52 3.30 22.80
C LEU A 18 -8.35 4.50 21.87
N ILE A 19 -8.18 5.72 22.42
CA ILE A 19 -7.93 6.93 21.63
C ILE A 19 -6.59 6.83 20.89
N LEU A 20 -5.53 6.39 21.58
CA LEU A 20 -4.22 6.20 20.95
C LEU A 20 -4.27 5.16 19.81
N LEU A 21 -5.00 4.06 20.00
CA LEU A 21 -5.20 3.06 18.94
C LEU A 21 -5.93 3.63 17.73
N ALA A 22 -6.94 4.48 17.94
CA ALA A 22 -7.66 5.13 16.85
C ALA A 22 -6.76 6.13 16.08
N LEU A 23 -5.95 6.92 16.79
CA LEU A 23 -5.00 7.85 16.17
C LEU A 23 -3.88 7.13 15.39
N ALA A 24 -3.48 5.94 15.84
CA ALA A 24 -2.48 5.13 15.16
C ALA A 24 -2.96 4.54 13.82
N GLN A 25 -4.27 4.59 13.52
CA GLN A 25 -4.84 4.14 12.25
C GLN A 25 -5.01 5.30 11.24
N ASP A 26 -4.59 6.52 11.58
CA ASP A 26 -4.65 7.65 10.67
C ASP A 26 -3.69 7.44 9.48
N GLN A 27 -4.24 7.53 8.27
CA GLN A 27 -3.51 7.42 7.02
C GLN A 27 -3.30 8.79 6.36
N SER A 28 -3.52 9.88 7.11
CA SER A 28 -3.25 11.23 6.65
C SER A 28 -1.82 11.34 6.11
N GLY A 29 -1.69 11.81 4.86
CA GLY A 29 -0.42 11.95 4.15
C GLY A 29 0.09 10.69 3.45
N PHE A 30 -0.59 9.54 3.58
CA PHE A 30 -0.22 8.34 2.84
C PHE A 30 -0.55 8.50 1.35
N ILE A 31 0.38 8.03 0.51
CA ILE A 31 0.17 7.89 -0.93
C ILE A 31 0.46 6.42 -1.26
N SER A 32 -0.59 5.60 -1.25
CA SER A 32 -0.49 4.17 -1.56
C SER A 32 -0.98 3.91 -2.97
N LEU A 33 -0.07 3.52 -3.85
CA LEU A 33 -0.36 3.25 -5.25
C LEU A 33 -0.40 1.75 -5.49
N ASP A 34 -1.51 1.26 -6.07
CA ASP A 34 -1.59 -0.10 -6.61
C ASP A 34 -1.16 -0.08 -8.07
N CYS A 35 0.02 -0.68 -8.30
CA CYS A 35 0.71 -0.67 -9.59
C CYS A 35 -0.04 -1.55 -10.60
N GLY A 36 -0.65 -0.93 -11.61
CA GLY A 36 -1.41 -1.65 -12.63
C GLY A 36 -2.90 -1.75 -12.32
N LEU A 37 -3.38 -1.19 -11.21
CA LEU A 37 -4.82 -1.06 -10.97
C LEU A 37 -5.46 -0.16 -12.04
N PRO A 38 -6.68 -0.49 -12.55
CA PRO A 38 -7.35 0.31 -13.56
C PRO A 38 -7.53 1.77 -13.15
N THR A 39 -7.41 2.69 -14.12
CA THR A 39 -7.56 4.14 -13.90
C THR A 39 -8.86 4.47 -13.17
N ASN A 40 -8.81 5.46 -12.27
CA ASN A 40 -9.93 5.91 -11.44
C ASN A 40 -10.51 4.84 -10.49
N SER A 41 -9.74 3.78 -10.20
CA SER A 41 -10.10 2.78 -9.19
C SER A 41 -9.39 3.05 -7.86
N SER A 42 -10.05 2.68 -6.78
CA SER A 42 -9.54 2.74 -5.41
C SER A 42 -10.23 1.69 -4.55
N TYR A 43 -9.55 1.23 -3.50
CA TYR A 43 -10.14 0.31 -2.52
C TYR A 43 -9.36 0.37 -1.20
N SER A 44 -9.97 -0.15 -0.14
CA SER A 44 -9.28 -0.40 1.13
C SER A 44 -8.89 -1.87 1.20
N GLU A 45 -7.62 -2.16 1.45
CA GLU A 45 -7.16 -3.54 1.58
C GLU A 45 -7.73 -4.14 2.88
N PRO A 46 -8.42 -5.31 2.84
CA PRO A 46 -9.18 -5.81 3.98
C PRO A 46 -8.38 -6.18 5.24
N THR A 47 -7.14 -6.61 5.09
CA THR A 47 -6.28 -7.09 6.18
C THR A 47 -5.49 -5.97 6.86
N THR A 48 -5.04 -4.99 6.09
CA THR A 48 -4.20 -3.87 6.53
C THR A 48 -4.94 -2.57 6.68
N THR A 49 -6.17 -2.50 6.15
CA THR A 49 -7.04 -1.31 6.06
C THR A 49 -6.43 -0.14 5.26
N ILE A 50 -5.30 -0.35 4.59
CA ILE A 50 -4.63 0.68 3.78
C ILE A 50 -5.47 0.99 2.55
N ASN A 51 -5.73 2.27 2.32
CA ASN A 51 -6.39 2.74 1.12
C ASN A 51 -5.39 2.82 -0.04
N TYR A 52 -5.69 2.14 -1.14
CA TYR A 52 -4.93 2.18 -2.38
C TYR A 52 -5.71 2.91 -3.48
N ILE A 53 -4.98 3.65 -4.30
CA ILE A 53 -5.47 4.27 -5.53
C ILE A 53 -4.69 3.74 -6.73
N SER A 54 -5.24 3.87 -7.93
CA SER A 54 -4.55 3.52 -9.17
C SER A 54 -3.27 4.33 -9.35
N ASP A 55 -2.21 3.64 -9.78
CA ASP A 55 -0.93 4.24 -10.11
C ASP A 55 -0.92 5.00 -11.45
N ALA A 56 -1.94 4.81 -12.29
CA ALA A 56 -2.01 5.33 -13.65
C ALA A 56 -1.77 6.85 -13.78
N PRO A 57 -2.24 7.72 -12.86
CA PRO A 57 -1.96 9.17 -12.92
C PRO A 57 -0.49 9.54 -12.62
N PHE A 58 0.31 8.61 -12.11
CA PHE A 58 1.65 8.86 -11.59
C PHE A 58 2.76 8.32 -12.51
N ILE A 59 2.41 7.61 -13.58
CA ILE A 59 3.36 6.95 -14.49
C ILE A 59 2.85 6.93 -15.93
N ASP A 60 3.71 7.27 -16.89
CA ASP A 60 3.33 7.34 -18.31
C ASP A 60 3.69 6.06 -19.09
N THR A 61 4.36 5.12 -18.44
CA THR A 61 5.02 3.96 -19.08
C THR A 61 4.68 2.65 -18.38
N GLY A 62 5.06 1.54 -19.01
CA GLY A 62 4.83 0.19 -18.49
C GLY A 62 3.46 -0.36 -18.86
N VAL A 63 3.24 -1.62 -18.52
CA VAL A 63 2.03 -2.39 -18.84
C VAL A 63 1.38 -2.85 -17.54
N SER A 64 0.07 -2.62 -17.41
CA SER A 64 -0.72 -3.19 -16.32
C SER A 64 -0.94 -4.66 -16.62
N GLU A 65 -0.61 -5.50 -15.64
CA GLU A 65 -0.71 -6.95 -15.77
C GLU A 65 -1.47 -7.52 -14.57
N SER A 66 -2.20 -8.60 -14.82
CA SER A 66 -2.81 -9.40 -13.76
C SER A 66 -1.91 -10.58 -13.47
N ILE A 67 -1.61 -10.84 -12.19
CA ILE A 67 -0.88 -12.06 -11.81
C ILE A 67 -1.75 -13.32 -11.98
N ASP A 68 -1.12 -14.48 -11.98
CA ASP A 68 -1.81 -15.77 -12.03
C ASP A 68 -2.76 -15.94 -10.83
N ALA A 69 -3.92 -16.55 -11.08
CA ALA A 69 -4.99 -16.73 -10.10
C ALA A 69 -4.53 -17.47 -8.83
N GLN A 70 -3.61 -18.42 -8.96
CA GLN A 70 -3.05 -19.19 -7.83
C GLN A 70 -2.37 -18.29 -6.78
N TYR A 71 -1.83 -17.15 -7.21
CA TYR A 71 -1.17 -16.20 -6.31
C TYR A 71 -2.13 -15.16 -5.74
N LYS A 72 -3.27 -14.89 -6.39
CA LYS A 72 -4.25 -13.92 -5.88
C LYS A 72 -4.93 -14.38 -4.60
N ALA A 73 -5.22 -15.67 -4.48
CA ALA A 73 -6.02 -16.21 -3.37
C ALA A 73 -5.32 -16.15 -2.00
N THR A 74 -3.98 -16.08 -1.99
CA THR A 74 -3.17 -16.20 -0.77
C THR A 74 -2.44 -14.91 -0.40
N ASN A 75 -2.60 -13.85 -1.20
CA ASN A 75 -1.91 -12.60 -1.01
C ASN A 75 -2.87 -11.41 -0.88
N GLN A 76 -2.34 -10.30 -0.35
CA GLN A 76 -3.08 -9.06 -0.21
C GLN A 76 -3.45 -8.46 -1.57
N LEU A 77 -4.53 -7.68 -1.62
CA LEU A 77 -5.11 -7.22 -2.88
C LEU A 77 -4.14 -6.38 -3.73
N GLN A 78 -3.23 -5.62 -3.11
CA GLN A 78 -2.32 -4.69 -3.81
C GLN A 78 -1.23 -5.35 -4.65
N ILE A 79 -1.18 -6.68 -4.68
CA ILE A 79 -0.31 -7.41 -5.61
C ILE A 79 -1.09 -8.17 -6.67
N ALA A 80 -2.43 -8.18 -6.62
CA ALA A 80 -3.27 -8.88 -7.60
C ALA A 80 -3.12 -8.30 -9.02
N HIS A 81 -2.71 -7.03 -9.09
CA HIS A 81 -2.23 -6.37 -10.28
C HIS A 81 -0.78 -5.91 -10.06
N VAL A 82 -0.02 -5.89 -11.14
CA VAL A 82 1.36 -5.40 -11.14
C VAL A 82 1.60 -4.55 -12.38
N ARG A 83 2.55 -3.62 -12.30
CA ARG A 83 3.04 -2.90 -13.48
C ARG A 83 4.38 -3.47 -13.92
N SER A 84 4.44 -3.94 -15.16
CA SER A 84 5.66 -4.42 -15.79
C SER A 84 6.30 -3.33 -16.67
N PHE A 85 7.62 -3.39 -16.86
CA PHE A 85 8.36 -2.44 -17.70
C PHE A 85 9.21 -3.18 -18.74
N PRO A 86 8.58 -3.82 -19.75
CA PRO A 86 9.29 -4.60 -20.77
C PRO A 86 10.05 -3.73 -21.78
N ARG A 87 9.78 -2.42 -21.79
CA ARG A 87 10.39 -1.44 -22.70
C ARG A 87 10.89 -0.24 -21.91
N GLY A 88 11.91 0.42 -22.47
CA GLY A 88 12.55 1.56 -21.84
C GLY A 88 13.70 1.14 -20.90
N LYS A 89 14.59 2.09 -20.63
CA LYS A 89 15.73 1.88 -19.70
C LYS A 89 15.44 2.38 -18.30
N ARG A 90 14.55 3.37 -18.16
CA ARG A 90 14.18 4.00 -16.90
C ARG A 90 12.73 4.44 -16.96
N ASN A 91 11.97 4.13 -15.92
CA ASN A 91 10.56 4.47 -15.78
C ASN A 91 10.38 5.16 -14.43
N CYS A 92 9.80 6.36 -14.42
CA CYS A 92 9.81 7.23 -13.25
C CYS A 92 8.39 7.53 -12.80
N TYR A 93 8.06 7.19 -11.54
CA TYR A 93 6.86 7.68 -10.91
C TYR A 93 7.01 9.14 -10.52
N ARG A 94 5.97 9.94 -10.77
CA ARG A 94 5.92 11.36 -10.41
C ARG A 94 4.89 11.55 -9.32
N VAL A 95 5.35 11.58 -8.07
CA VAL A 95 4.52 11.77 -6.89
C VAL A 95 4.71 13.19 -6.36
N ASN A 96 3.61 13.88 -6.07
CA ASN A 96 3.65 15.20 -5.46
C ASN A 96 3.96 15.06 -3.97
N ILE A 97 5.06 15.67 -3.52
CA ILE A 97 5.51 15.64 -2.13
C ILE A 97 5.68 17.07 -1.59
N THR A 98 5.62 17.20 -0.27
CA THR A 98 5.86 18.46 0.44
C THR A 98 7.34 18.60 0.75
N SER A 99 7.95 19.70 0.30
CA SER A 99 9.36 19.97 0.57
C SER A 99 9.62 20.13 2.07
N GLY A 100 10.72 19.56 2.56
CA GLY A 100 11.11 19.61 3.98
C GLY A 100 10.42 18.55 4.85
N THR A 101 9.56 17.71 4.29
CA THR A 101 8.97 16.56 4.97
C THR A 101 9.80 15.30 4.74
N GLU A 102 10.03 14.52 5.79
CA GLU A 102 10.66 13.20 5.72
C GLU A 102 9.62 12.14 5.34
N TYR A 103 9.95 11.29 4.39
CA TYR A 103 9.03 10.27 3.87
C TYR A 103 9.63 8.87 3.99
N LEU A 104 8.82 7.93 4.47
CA LEU A 104 9.10 6.50 4.31
C LEU A 104 8.62 6.06 2.93
N VAL A 105 9.57 5.70 2.06
CA VAL A 105 9.26 5.12 0.75
C VAL A 105 9.31 3.60 0.83
N ARG A 106 8.22 2.93 0.48
CA ARG A 106 8.11 1.47 0.42
C ARG A 106 7.72 1.03 -0.98
N ALA A 107 8.53 0.17 -1.59
CA ALA A 107 8.22 -0.49 -2.85
C ALA A 107 8.01 -2.00 -2.62
N THR A 108 6.94 -2.55 -3.18
CA THR A 108 6.64 -3.98 -3.13
C THR A 108 6.81 -4.57 -4.51
N PHE A 109 7.54 -5.68 -4.62
CA PHE A 109 7.79 -6.36 -5.89
C PHE A 109 7.22 -7.78 -5.85
N PHE A 110 6.41 -8.10 -6.85
CA PHE A 110 5.86 -9.43 -7.02
C PHE A 110 5.76 -9.75 -8.51
N TYR A 111 6.23 -10.93 -8.91
CA TYR A 111 6.18 -11.34 -10.31
C TYR A 111 4.87 -12.06 -10.63
N GLY A 112 4.43 -12.99 -9.77
CA GLY A 112 3.15 -13.67 -9.93
C GLY A 112 2.90 -14.33 -11.29
N ASN A 113 3.97 -14.62 -12.05
CA ASN A 113 3.94 -15.20 -13.38
C ASN A 113 3.00 -14.47 -14.36
N TYR A 114 2.90 -13.14 -14.26
CA TYR A 114 1.95 -12.34 -15.03
C TYR A 114 2.07 -12.50 -16.56
N ASP A 115 3.26 -12.88 -17.06
CA ASP A 115 3.56 -13.08 -18.50
C ASP A 115 3.64 -14.56 -18.90
N GLY A 116 3.39 -15.49 -17.98
CA GLY A 116 3.44 -16.93 -18.24
C GLY A 116 4.85 -17.51 -18.45
N LEU A 117 5.92 -16.71 -18.37
CA LEU A 117 7.28 -17.15 -18.69
C LEU A 117 7.98 -17.89 -17.55
N ASN A 118 7.41 -17.84 -16.33
CA ASN A 118 8.00 -18.38 -15.10
C ASN A 118 9.46 -17.96 -14.91
N LYS A 119 9.79 -16.72 -15.29
CA LYS A 119 11.16 -16.20 -15.26
C LYS A 119 11.18 -14.85 -14.57
N LEU A 120 11.86 -14.79 -13.43
CA LEU A 120 11.98 -13.56 -12.67
C LEU A 120 12.71 -12.47 -13.46
N PRO A 121 12.18 -11.23 -13.48
CA PRO A 121 12.86 -10.10 -14.07
C PRO A 121 14.06 -9.67 -13.20
N LYS A 122 14.97 -8.90 -13.80
CA LYS A 122 16.07 -8.23 -13.10
C LYS A 122 16.02 -6.75 -13.45
N PHE A 123 16.07 -5.91 -12.43
CA PHE A 123 16.04 -4.46 -12.56
C PHE A 123 16.66 -3.82 -11.33
N ASP A 124 17.03 -2.55 -11.46
CA ASP A 124 17.45 -1.71 -10.35
C ASP A 124 16.31 -0.75 -9.98
N LEU A 125 16.20 -0.43 -8.69
CA LEU A 125 15.37 0.66 -8.17
C LEU A 125 16.27 1.84 -7.82
N HIS A 126 15.88 3.04 -8.21
CA HIS A 126 16.65 4.28 -8.03
C HIS A 126 15.83 5.35 -7.32
#